data_AF-A0A8T3ZDC0-F1
#
_entry.id   AF-A0A8T3ZDC0-F1
#
_cell.length_a   1.000
_cell.length_b   1.000
_cell.length_c   1.000
_cell.angle_alpha   90.00
_cell.angle_beta   90.00
_cell.angle_gamma   90.00
#
_symmetry.space_group_name_H-M   'P 1'
#
loop_
_entity.id
_entity.type
_entity.pdbx_description
1 polymer ?
#
loop_
_entity_poly.entity_id
_entity_poly.type
_entity_poly.pdbx_seq_one_letter_code
_entity_poly.pdbx_strand_id
1 'polypeptide(L)'
;MPGKMRCPVCGTQNEEEATSCVKCRTSLSKKGKRIEVSAPKEEKVAEKLNIDIGDPATLRVLEELMMIPGMTRAGAVVLYKNGVRGVEDFVSKAMSGDRKAGSMGRVIANKIILSQVKKGGKRERLVKCPSCNSPVKASLKKCGVCGAEVDVDIAAVDLAKAGERLSEAVKETLGDFSADQDFASLPDDMKAQIISALSSDEEISEAEAKRLAETVLNLPEEFSGLVDDITGMGLDTPDAPKAAKRDQQKEKRTKIIMARLGKWRSMGYDVSELEPLAQGDFEVFKTKAKEILAKQKPKVPSDAPSDPTKAPAEPRPFAPRPGQASAGEEMRARFRQQIGVWKEKGFNVEGLEEALDRDVEEFKRLSVAMLKASKEKR
;
A
#
# COMPACT_ATOMS: atom_id res chain seq x y z
N MET A 1 43.61 -23.19 15.58
CA MET A 1 42.20 -23.39 15.18
C MET A 1 41.76 -22.15 14.42
N PRO A 2 41.23 -22.27 13.20
CA PRO A 2 40.74 -21.11 12.45
C PRO A 2 39.63 -20.42 13.27
N GLY A 3 39.68 -19.09 13.36
CA GLY A 3 38.64 -18.33 14.04
C GLY A 3 37.29 -18.49 13.31
N LYS A 4 36.20 -18.33 14.06
CA LYS A 4 34.84 -18.36 13.53
C LYS A 4 34.23 -16.97 13.66
N MET A 5 33.59 -16.47 12.60
CA MET A 5 32.85 -15.21 12.61
C MET A 5 31.35 -15.45 12.41
N ARG A 6 30.50 -14.69 13.09
CA ARG A 6 29.05 -14.78 12.93
C ARG A 6 28.56 -13.77 11.89
N CYS A 7 27.81 -14.21 10.88
CA CYS A 7 27.20 -13.32 9.90
C CYS A 7 26.20 -12.38 10.61
N PRO A 8 26.35 -11.05 10.51
CA PRO A 8 25.49 -10.12 11.23
C PRO A 8 24.06 -10.08 10.69
N VAL A 9 23.80 -10.66 9.52
CA VAL A 9 22.46 -10.63 8.90
C VAL A 9 21.66 -11.91 9.15
N CYS A 10 22.27 -13.09 9.14
CA CYS A 10 21.55 -14.36 9.34
C CYS A 10 22.02 -15.19 10.55
N GLY A 11 23.06 -14.74 11.27
CA GLY A 11 23.57 -15.41 12.46
C GLY A 11 24.39 -16.68 12.21
N THR A 12 24.58 -17.11 10.95
CA THR A 12 25.38 -18.30 10.62
C THR A 12 26.86 -18.10 10.96
N GLN A 13 27.49 -19.12 11.55
CA GLN A 13 28.94 -19.15 11.76
C GLN A 13 29.65 -19.45 10.43
N ASN A 14 30.62 -18.62 10.07
CA ASN A 14 31.48 -18.78 8.90
C ASN A 14 32.93 -18.80 9.38
N GLU A 15 33.82 -19.31 8.52
CA GLU A 15 35.27 -19.21 8.73
C GLU A 15 35.69 -17.74 8.74
N GLU A 16 36.71 -17.39 9.53
CA GLU A 16 37.16 -15.99 9.70
C GLU A 16 37.64 -15.33 8.39
N GLU A 17 38.07 -16.12 7.41
CA GLU A 17 38.52 -15.69 6.09
C GLU A 17 37.42 -15.78 5.02
N ALA A 18 36.19 -16.15 5.39
CA ALA A 18 35.09 -16.28 4.44
C ALA A 18 34.69 -14.90 3.89
N THR A 19 34.87 -14.70 2.58
CA THR A 19 34.47 -13.47 1.87
C THR A 19 32.95 -13.35 1.72
N SER A 20 32.21 -14.43 1.91
CA SER A 20 30.74 -14.44 1.89
C SER A 20 30.16 -15.43 2.90
N CYS A 21 28.95 -15.16 3.38
CA CYS A 21 28.28 -16.07 4.30
C CYS A 21 27.78 -17.33 3.58
N VAL A 22 28.10 -18.51 4.10
CA VAL A 22 27.71 -19.81 3.53
C VAL A 22 26.19 -19.95 3.38
N LYS A 23 25.41 -19.43 4.34
CA LYS A 23 23.93 -19.54 4.31
C LYS A 23 23.26 -18.52 3.41
N CYS A 24 23.63 -17.25 3.54
CA CYS A 24 22.89 -16.13 2.92
C CYS A 24 23.66 -15.38 1.83
N ARG A 25 24.87 -15.84 1.50
CA ARG A 25 25.80 -15.30 0.49
C ARG A 25 26.09 -13.80 0.62
N THR A 26 25.85 -13.21 1.79
CA THR A 26 26.20 -11.80 2.04
C THR A 26 27.71 -11.67 2.05
N SER A 27 28.24 -10.71 1.29
CA SER A 27 29.67 -10.42 1.31
C SER A 27 30.08 -9.94 2.70
N LEU A 28 31.06 -10.61 3.29
CA LEU A 28 31.60 -10.32 4.61
C LEU A 28 32.97 -9.67 4.38
N SER A 29 33.15 -8.43 4.85
CA SER A 29 34.46 -7.78 4.84
C SER A 29 34.84 -7.37 6.26
N LYS A 30 36.06 -7.70 6.67
CA LYS A 30 36.56 -7.38 8.02
C LYS A 30 37.38 -6.09 7.94
N LYS A 31 36.85 -5.00 8.49
CA LYS A 31 37.61 -3.75 8.69
C LYS A 31 37.90 -3.58 10.18
N GLY A 32 39.06 -4.09 10.61
CA GLY A 32 39.48 -4.10 12.00
C GLY A 32 38.63 -5.05 12.87
N LYS A 33 38.00 -4.51 13.92
CA LYS A 33 37.11 -5.28 14.84
C LYS A 33 35.65 -5.37 14.38
N ARG A 34 35.25 -4.62 13.35
CA ARG A 34 33.88 -4.62 12.83
C ARG A 34 33.80 -5.43 11.54
N ILE A 35 32.72 -6.19 11.40
CA ILE A 35 32.36 -6.89 10.18
C ILE A 35 31.44 -5.95 9.41
N GLU A 36 31.93 -5.42 8.29
CA GLU A 36 31.10 -4.69 7.34
C GLU A 36 30.42 -5.69 6.42
N VAL A 37 29.09 -5.59 6.35
CA VAL A 37 28.28 -6.30 5.37
C VAL A 37 27.87 -5.32 4.30
N SER A 38 28.31 -5.59 3.07
CA SER A 38 27.59 -5.08 1.91
C SER A 38 26.45 -6.04 1.62
N ALA A 39 25.31 -5.51 1.14
CA ALA A 39 24.31 -6.36 0.49
C ALA A 39 25.06 -7.28 -0.49
N PRO A 40 24.67 -8.57 -0.63
CA PRO A 40 25.28 -9.42 -1.65
C PRO A 40 25.26 -8.59 -2.91
N LYS A 41 26.46 -8.28 -3.43
CA LYS A 41 26.57 -7.65 -4.74
C LYS A 41 25.75 -8.59 -5.58
N GLU A 42 24.58 -8.16 -6.05
CA GLU A 42 23.86 -8.93 -7.04
C GLU A 42 24.92 -9.10 -8.11
N GLU A 43 25.56 -10.28 -8.14
CA GLU A 43 26.13 -10.75 -9.37
C GLU A 43 24.96 -10.52 -10.29
N LYS A 44 25.15 -9.57 -11.19
CA LYS A 44 24.26 -9.37 -12.30
C LYS A 44 24.40 -10.67 -13.07
N VAL A 45 23.77 -11.73 -12.56
CA VAL A 45 23.22 -12.85 -13.30
C VAL A 45 22.04 -12.23 -14.06
N ALA A 46 22.38 -11.21 -14.84
CA ALA A 46 21.78 -10.84 -16.09
C ALA A 46 22.41 -11.75 -17.17
N GLU A 47 22.75 -13.00 -16.83
CA GLU A 47 22.26 -14.05 -17.70
C GLU A 47 20.76 -13.83 -17.75
N LYS A 48 20.36 -13.14 -18.82
CA LYS A 48 19.00 -13.09 -19.29
C LYS A 48 18.64 -14.56 -19.48
N LEU A 49 18.14 -15.21 -18.43
CA LEU A 49 17.27 -16.35 -18.58
C LEU A 49 16.17 -15.79 -19.47
N ASN A 50 16.31 -16.06 -20.78
CA ASN A 50 15.27 -15.88 -21.76
C ASN A 50 14.21 -16.89 -21.34
N ILE A 51 13.43 -16.49 -20.35
CA ILE A 51 12.20 -17.16 -20.02
C ILE A 51 11.36 -17.00 -21.27
N ASP A 52 11.07 -18.12 -21.91
CA ASP A 52 10.09 -18.13 -22.96
C ASP A 52 8.72 -17.87 -22.33
N ILE A 53 8.31 -16.59 -22.33
CA ILE A 53 7.00 -16.18 -21.81
C ILE A 53 5.88 -16.80 -22.67
N GLY A 54 6.19 -17.32 -23.86
CA GLY A 54 5.27 -18.06 -24.72
C GLY A 54 5.06 -19.52 -24.31
N ASP A 55 5.90 -20.08 -23.43
CA ASP A 55 5.74 -21.46 -22.98
C ASP A 55 4.51 -21.61 -22.07
N PRO A 56 3.55 -22.48 -22.41
CA PRO A 56 2.33 -22.66 -21.62
C PRO A 56 2.59 -23.18 -20.21
N ALA A 57 3.67 -23.92 -19.96
CA ALA A 57 4.00 -24.36 -18.60
C ALA A 57 4.49 -23.18 -17.74
N THR A 58 5.29 -22.29 -18.31
CA THR A 58 5.72 -21.05 -17.66
C THR A 58 4.54 -20.13 -17.34
N LEU A 59 3.60 -19.96 -18.27
CA LEU A 59 2.41 -19.15 -18.05
C LEU A 59 1.55 -19.66 -16.88
N ARG A 60 1.36 -20.98 -16.77
CA ARG A 60 0.62 -21.59 -15.64
C ARG A 60 1.26 -21.25 -14.29
N VAL A 61 2.59 -21.32 -14.19
CA VAL A 61 3.29 -20.97 -12.94
C VAL A 61 3.16 -19.49 -12.63
N LEU A 62 3.23 -18.62 -13.64
CA LEU A 62 3.06 -17.18 -13.44
C LEU A 62 1.64 -16.85 -12.99
N GLU A 63 0.63 -17.46 -13.59
CA GLU A 63 -0.78 -17.34 -13.16
C GLU A 63 -0.96 -17.82 -11.73
N GLU A 64 -0.36 -18.96 -11.37
CA GLU A 64 -0.41 -19.50 -10.01
C GLU A 64 0.23 -18.55 -8.98
N LEU A 65 1.40 -17.99 -9.30
CA LEU A 65 2.06 -17.01 -8.45
C LEU A 65 1.26 -15.70 -8.35
N MET A 66 0.55 -15.30 -9.41
CA MET A 66 -0.32 -14.12 -9.40
C MET A 66 -1.58 -14.28 -8.55
N MET A 67 -1.97 -15.51 -8.19
CA MET A 67 -3.06 -15.74 -7.21
C MET A 67 -2.65 -15.34 -5.78
N ILE A 68 -1.36 -15.13 -5.52
CA ILE A 68 -0.87 -14.65 -4.23
C ILE A 68 -1.29 -13.19 -4.06
N PRO A 69 -2.05 -12.82 -3.00
CA PRO A 69 -2.50 -11.44 -2.80
C PRO A 69 -1.34 -10.44 -2.78
N GLY A 70 -1.45 -9.37 -3.57
CA GLY A 70 -0.40 -8.35 -3.73
C GLY A 70 0.74 -8.74 -4.69
N MET A 71 0.68 -9.89 -5.36
CA MET A 71 1.68 -10.31 -6.33
C MET A 71 1.36 -9.73 -7.72
N THR A 72 2.23 -8.87 -8.23
CA THR A 72 2.11 -8.36 -9.61
C THR A 72 2.71 -9.33 -10.61
N ARG A 73 2.33 -9.23 -11.90
CA ARG A 73 2.93 -10.03 -12.99
C ARG A 73 4.45 -9.88 -13.06
N ALA A 74 4.94 -8.65 -12.87
CA ALA A 74 6.38 -8.38 -12.82
C ALA A 74 7.05 -9.08 -11.62
N GLY A 75 6.40 -9.06 -10.46
CA GLY A 75 6.85 -9.79 -9.26
C GLY A 75 6.89 -11.31 -9.47
N ALA A 76 5.84 -11.88 -10.07
CA ALA A 76 5.78 -13.30 -10.41
C ALA A 76 6.91 -13.71 -11.38
N VAL A 77 7.22 -12.88 -12.38
CA VAL A 77 8.34 -13.12 -13.30
C VAL A 77 9.69 -13.08 -12.56
N VAL A 78 9.89 -12.14 -11.62
CA VAL A 78 11.11 -12.08 -10.81
C VAL A 78 11.25 -13.31 -9.92
N LEU A 79 10.16 -13.76 -9.28
CA LEU A 79 10.16 -14.99 -8.49
C LEU A 79 10.48 -16.22 -9.36
N TYR A 80 9.87 -16.31 -10.53
CA TYR A 80 10.15 -17.37 -11.49
C TYR A 80 11.62 -17.36 -11.96
N LYS A 81 12.18 -16.17 -12.24
CA LYS A 81 13.63 -16.01 -12.52
C LYS A 81 14.50 -16.48 -11.37
N ASN A 82 14.05 -16.25 -10.14
CA ASN A 82 14.72 -16.72 -8.92
C ASN A 82 14.51 -18.22 -8.64
N GLY A 83 13.93 -18.96 -9.58
CA GLY A 83 13.71 -20.40 -9.49
C GLY A 83 12.49 -20.79 -8.67
N VAL A 84 11.57 -19.87 -8.39
CA VAL A 84 10.28 -20.17 -7.75
C VAL A 84 9.36 -20.79 -8.80
N ARG A 85 8.92 -22.03 -8.58
CA ARG A 85 8.15 -22.81 -9.58
C ARG A 85 6.66 -23.00 -9.23
N GLY A 86 6.19 -22.39 -8.15
CA GLY A 86 4.80 -22.46 -7.70
C GLY A 86 4.63 -21.78 -6.34
N VAL A 87 3.40 -21.74 -5.83
CA VAL A 87 3.07 -21.09 -4.54
C VAL A 87 3.73 -21.82 -3.37
N GLU A 88 3.85 -23.14 -3.44
CA GLU A 88 4.46 -23.98 -2.39
C GLU A 88 5.96 -23.66 -2.22
N ASP A 89 6.68 -23.57 -3.34
CA ASP A 89 8.09 -23.22 -3.36
C ASP A 89 8.32 -21.78 -2.89
N PHE A 90 7.38 -20.87 -3.21
CA PHE A 90 7.39 -19.51 -2.68
C PHE A 90 7.27 -19.49 -1.14
N VAL A 91 6.30 -20.21 -0.57
CA VAL A 91 6.11 -20.28 0.89
C VAL A 91 7.29 -20.95 1.57
N SER A 92 7.79 -22.06 1.02
CA SER A 92 8.95 -22.77 1.56
C SER A 92 10.21 -21.90 1.59
N LYS A 93 10.50 -21.17 0.51
CA LYS A 93 11.63 -20.23 0.43
C LYS A 93 11.46 -19.03 1.35
N ALA A 94 10.24 -18.48 1.45
CA ALA A 94 9.95 -17.38 2.37
C ALA A 94 10.21 -17.79 3.83
N MET A 95 9.75 -18.98 4.23
CA MET A 95 9.90 -19.52 5.59
C MET A 95 11.32 -19.95 5.91
N SER A 96 12.05 -20.49 4.93
CA SER A 96 13.47 -20.84 5.06
C SER A 96 14.39 -19.62 5.21
N GLY A 97 13.82 -18.41 5.08
CA GLY A 97 14.53 -17.16 5.20
C GLY A 97 15.40 -16.86 3.97
N ASP A 98 15.13 -17.49 2.83
CA ASP A 98 15.81 -17.19 1.59
C ASP A 98 15.56 -15.73 1.21
N ARG A 99 16.63 -14.99 0.98
CA ARG A 99 16.53 -13.55 0.67
C ARG A 99 15.98 -13.30 -0.71
N LYS A 100 16.02 -14.29 -1.60
CA LYS A 100 15.50 -14.18 -2.96
C LYS A 100 13.98 -14.07 -3.02
N ALA A 101 13.28 -14.53 -2.00
CA ALA A 101 11.84 -14.28 -1.82
C ALA A 101 11.55 -12.85 -1.32
N GLY A 102 12.58 -12.08 -0.97
CA GLY A 102 12.46 -10.72 -0.45
C GLY A 102 11.85 -10.66 0.96
N SER A 103 11.90 -9.48 1.57
CA SER A 103 11.11 -9.16 2.77
C SER A 103 9.60 -9.31 2.50
N MET A 104 9.20 -8.98 1.27
CA MET A 104 7.82 -9.09 0.78
C MET A 104 7.30 -10.54 0.84
N GLY A 105 8.12 -11.53 0.46
CA GLY A 105 7.72 -12.94 0.52
C GLY A 105 7.37 -13.41 1.93
N ARG A 106 8.10 -12.95 2.96
CA ARG A 106 7.76 -13.23 4.36
C ARG A 106 6.52 -12.50 4.83
N VAL A 107 6.35 -11.24 4.43
CA VAL A 107 5.16 -10.45 4.81
C VAL A 107 3.91 -11.09 4.22
N ILE A 108 3.96 -11.47 2.94
CA ILE A 108 2.87 -12.13 2.23
C ILE A 108 2.61 -13.54 2.81
N ALA A 109 3.65 -14.35 3.02
CA ALA A 109 3.49 -15.67 3.64
C ALA A 109 2.88 -15.57 5.05
N ASN A 110 3.34 -14.61 5.86
CA ASN A 110 2.76 -14.34 7.17
C ASN A 110 1.32 -13.81 7.06
N LYS A 111 1.00 -12.97 6.07
CA LYS A 111 -0.38 -12.47 5.85
C LYS A 111 -1.32 -13.60 5.43
N ILE A 112 -0.86 -14.52 4.58
CA ILE A 112 -1.60 -15.74 4.21
C ILE A 112 -1.86 -16.59 5.48
N ILE A 113 -0.82 -16.91 6.25
CA ILE A 113 -0.96 -17.68 7.50
C ILE A 113 -1.90 -16.96 8.50
N LEU A 114 -1.73 -15.65 8.69
CA LEU A 114 -2.54 -14.88 9.64
C LEU A 114 -3.99 -14.71 9.18
N SER A 115 -4.25 -14.60 7.88
CA SER A 115 -5.61 -14.57 7.32
C SER A 115 -6.34 -15.90 7.54
N GLN A 116 -5.61 -17.03 7.49
CA GLN A 116 -6.12 -18.35 7.84
C GLN A 116 -6.44 -18.50 9.34
N VAL A 117 -5.68 -17.82 10.21
CA VAL A 117 -5.93 -17.82 11.66
C VAL A 117 -7.14 -16.94 12.03
N LYS A 118 -7.37 -15.83 11.30
CA LYS A 118 -8.42 -14.86 11.62
C LYS A 118 -9.84 -15.25 11.15
N LYS A 119 -9.99 -16.03 10.07
CA LYS A 119 -11.32 -16.44 9.57
C LYS A 119 -12.01 -17.52 10.43
N GLY A 120 -11.30 -18.17 11.35
CA GLY A 120 -11.94 -18.95 12.42
C GLY A 120 -12.28 -18.03 13.59
N GLY A 121 -13.50 -17.52 13.67
CA GLY A 121 -13.94 -16.64 14.77
C GLY A 121 -13.48 -17.19 16.13
N LYS A 122 -12.70 -16.38 16.87
CA LYS A 122 -12.08 -16.58 18.21
C LYS A 122 -12.42 -17.89 18.97
N ARG A 123 -12.24 -19.06 18.35
CA ARG A 123 -12.20 -20.34 19.05
C ARG A 123 -10.73 -20.57 19.31
N GLU A 124 -10.30 -20.22 20.52
CA GLU A 124 -8.97 -20.60 21.01
C GLU A 124 -8.77 -22.09 20.72
N ARG A 125 -7.90 -22.42 19.77
CA ARG A 125 -7.57 -23.80 19.47
C ARG A 125 -6.84 -24.36 20.69
N LEU A 126 -7.43 -25.38 21.30
CA LEU A 126 -6.79 -26.17 22.34
C LEU A 126 -5.91 -27.22 21.67
N VAL A 127 -4.61 -27.17 21.95
CA VAL A 127 -3.61 -28.15 21.51
C VAL A 127 -3.29 -29.04 22.72
N LYS A 128 -3.05 -30.34 22.52
CA LYS A 128 -2.69 -31.22 23.63
C LYS A 128 -1.22 -31.05 24.00
N CYS A 129 -0.91 -30.95 25.29
CA CYS A 129 0.46 -30.91 25.78
C CYS A 129 1.19 -32.22 25.45
N PRO A 130 2.40 -32.19 24.85
CA PRO A 130 3.13 -33.41 24.51
C PRO A 130 3.54 -34.25 25.74
N SER A 131 3.71 -33.61 26.90
CA SER A 131 4.16 -34.30 28.12
C SER A 131 3.04 -34.87 28.97
N CYS A 132 1.91 -34.16 29.13
CA CYS A 132 0.82 -34.59 30.02
C CYS A 132 -0.55 -34.70 29.33
N ASN A 133 -0.60 -34.47 28.02
CA ASN A 133 -1.81 -34.58 27.18
C ASN A 133 -2.98 -33.64 27.57
N SER A 134 -2.76 -32.70 28.50
CA SER A 134 -3.78 -31.72 28.89
C SER A 134 -4.04 -30.71 27.75
N PRO A 135 -5.27 -30.19 27.62
CA PRO A 135 -5.58 -29.16 26.63
C PRO A 135 -4.93 -27.83 27.03
N VAL A 136 -4.05 -27.31 26.18
CA VAL A 136 -3.34 -26.04 26.33
C VAL A 136 -3.80 -25.08 25.23
N LYS A 137 -4.01 -23.82 25.57
CA LYS A 137 -4.30 -22.78 24.57
C LYS A 137 -3.09 -22.65 23.65
N ALA A 138 -3.29 -22.67 22.33
CA ALA A 138 -2.21 -22.55 21.34
C ALA A 138 -1.35 -21.27 21.48
N SER A 139 -1.84 -20.25 22.21
CA SER A 139 -1.12 -19.01 22.51
C SER A 139 -0.13 -19.11 23.68
N LEU A 140 -0.20 -20.17 24.49
CA LEU A 140 0.66 -20.33 25.67
C LEU A 140 1.90 -21.16 25.33
N LYS A 141 3.08 -20.58 25.58
CA LYS A 141 4.38 -21.26 25.39
C LYS A 141 4.63 -22.42 26.37
N LYS A 142 3.86 -22.50 27.46
CA LYS A 142 4.02 -23.51 28.51
C LYS A 142 2.67 -24.10 28.89
N CYS A 143 2.67 -25.40 29.16
CA CYS A 143 1.52 -26.12 29.67
C CYS A 143 1.17 -25.66 31.09
N GLY A 144 -0.08 -25.26 31.33
CA GLY A 144 -0.53 -24.85 32.67
C GLY A 144 -0.58 -25.98 33.70
N VAL A 145 -0.58 -27.25 33.26
CA VAL A 145 -0.66 -28.42 34.16
C VAL A 145 0.71 -28.95 34.54
N CYS A 146 1.62 -29.15 33.59
CA CYS A 146 2.93 -29.76 33.85
C CYS A 146 4.13 -28.84 33.63
N GLY A 147 3.92 -27.62 33.14
CA GLY A 147 4.99 -26.64 32.89
C GLY A 147 5.87 -26.92 31.67
N ALA A 148 5.65 -28.02 30.94
CA ALA A 148 6.40 -28.34 29.73
C ALA A 148 6.21 -27.26 28.65
N GLU A 149 7.27 -26.97 27.90
CA GLU A 149 7.22 -26.06 26.75
C GLU A 149 6.40 -26.70 25.63
N VAL A 150 5.44 -25.94 25.11
CA VAL A 150 4.56 -26.35 24.01
C VAL A 150 5.03 -25.57 22.79
N ASP A 151 6.06 -26.07 22.11
CA ASP A 151 6.39 -25.59 20.78
C ASP A 151 5.34 -26.15 19.82
N VAL A 152 4.46 -25.26 19.36
CA VAL A 152 3.57 -25.57 18.24
C VAL A 152 4.47 -25.62 17.01
N ASP A 153 4.96 -26.82 16.68
CA ASP A 153 5.76 -27.03 15.49
C ASP A 153 5.00 -26.53 14.27
N ILE A 154 5.41 -25.39 13.74
CA ILE A 154 4.97 -24.90 12.43
C ILE A 154 5.33 -25.94 11.34
N ALA A 155 6.33 -26.79 11.61
CA ALA A 155 6.68 -27.94 10.78
C ALA A 155 5.58 -29.02 10.70
N ALA A 156 4.65 -29.06 11.66
CA ALA A 156 3.48 -29.96 11.61
C ALA A 156 2.28 -29.35 10.89
N VAL A 157 2.38 -28.11 10.40
CA VAL A 157 1.40 -27.54 9.47
C VAL A 157 1.63 -28.19 8.12
N ASP A 158 0.75 -29.12 7.76
CA ASP A 158 0.71 -29.74 6.45
C ASP A 158 0.44 -28.66 5.37
N LEU A 159 1.52 -28.16 4.78
CA LEU A 159 1.51 -27.09 3.78
C LEU A 159 0.73 -27.49 2.53
N ALA A 160 0.73 -28.78 2.16
CA ALA A 160 -0.04 -29.28 1.03
C ALA A 160 -1.54 -29.16 1.30
N LYS A 161 -1.97 -29.56 2.51
CA LYS A 161 -3.35 -29.41 2.96
C LYS A 161 -3.77 -27.95 3.17
N ALA A 162 -2.82 -27.08 3.51
CA ALA A 162 -3.06 -25.64 3.59
C ALA A 162 -3.22 -25.00 2.19
N GLY A 163 -2.45 -25.45 1.21
CA GLY A 163 -2.54 -25.02 -0.19
C GLY A 163 -3.85 -25.46 -0.85
N GLU A 164 -4.25 -26.73 -0.66
CA GLU A 164 -5.51 -27.28 -1.18
C GLU A 164 -6.71 -26.50 -0.62
N ARG A 165 -6.74 -26.25 0.68
CA ARG A 165 -7.80 -25.47 1.34
C ARG A 165 -7.81 -23.99 0.96
N LEU A 166 -6.65 -23.40 0.67
CA LEU A 166 -6.57 -22.04 0.15
C LEU A 166 -7.19 -21.98 -1.25
N SER A 167 -6.84 -22.94 -2.12
CA SER A 167 -7.43 -23.04 -3.46
C SER A 167 -8.94 -23.23 -3.37
N GLU A 168 -9.42 -24.09 -2.47
CA GLU A 168 -10.84 -24.36 -2.25
C GLU A 168 -11.58 -23.12 -1.71
N ALA A 169 -11.04 -22.45 -0.70
CA ALA A 169 -11.66 -21.23 -0.14
C ALA A 169 -11.66 -20.05 -1.12
N VAL A 170 -10.62 -19.93 -1.95
CA VAL A 170 -10.57 -18.93 -3.03
C VAL A 170 -11.59 -19.27 -4.11
N LYS A 171 -11.74 -20.54 -4.50
CA LYS A 171 -12.79 -20.99 -5.42
C LYS A 171 -14.20 -20.78 -4.85
N GLU A 172 -14.40 -21.00 -3.56
CA GLU A 172 -15.68 -20.77 -2.87
C GLU A 172 -16.02 -19.27 -2.88
N THR A 173 -15.08 -18.41 -2.48
CA THR A 173 -15.32 -16.96 -2.52
C THR A 173 -15.52 -16.42 -3.94
N LEU A 174 -14.73 -16.88 -4.92
CA LEU A 174 -14.98 -16.55 -6.33
C LEU A 174 -16.32 -17.11 -6.84
N GLY A 175 -16.71 -18.28 -6.35
CA GLY A 175 -18.01 -18.90 -6.59
C GLY A 175 -19.16 -18.04 -6.07
N ASP A 176 -19.08 -17.58 -4.82
CA ASP A 176 -20.07 -16.70 -4.20
C ASP A 176 -20.17 -15.36 -4.94
N PHE A 177 -19.04 -14.77 -5.33
CA PHE A 177 -19.03 -13.57 -6.17
C PHE A 177 -19.62 -13.83 -7.57
N SER A 178 -19.40 -14.99 -8.16
CA SER A 178 -19.96 -15.34 -9.47
C SER A 178 -21.45 -15.67 -9.44
N ALA A 179 -21.95 -16.11 -8.27
CA ALA A 179 -23.36 -16.40 -8.02
C ALA A 179 -24.16 -15.12 -7.69
N ASP A 180 -23.48 -14.04 -7.30
CA ASP A 180 -24.09 -12.73 -7.09
C ASP A 180 -24.52 -12.12 -8.43
N GLN A 181 -25.83 -11.90 -8.59
CA GLN A 181 -26.44 -11.38 -9.81
C GLN A 181 -25.96 -9.95 -10.12
N ASP A 182 -25.66 -9.16 -9.09
CA ASP A 182 -25.14 -7.81 -9.26
C ASP A 182 -23.71 -7.84 -9.81
N PHE A 183 -22.89 -8.77 -9.33
CA PHE A 183 -21.53 -8.95 -9.85
C PHE A 183 -21.55 -9.55 -11.27
N ALA A 184 -22.43 -10.52 -11.54
CA ALA A 184 -22.59 -11.11 -12.87
C ALA A 184 -23.04 -10.07 -13.93
N SER A 185 -23.81 -9.06 -13.53
CA SER A 185 -24.27 -7.97 -14.40
C SER A 185 -23.20 -6.94 -14.76
N LEU A 186 -22.05 -6.95 -14.07
CA LEU A 186 -20.96 -6.02 -14.37
C LEU A 186 -20.28 -6.37 -15.69
N PRO A 187 -19.89 -5.38 -16.51
CA PRO A 187 -19.09 -5.63 -17.69
C PRO A 187 -17.71 -6.19 -17.28
N ASP A 188 -17.14 -7.02 -18.14
CA ASP A 188 -15.98 -7.86 -17.81
C ASP A 188 -14.72 -7.04 -17.46
N ASP A 189 -14.62 -5.81 -17.97
CA ASP A 189 -13.58 -4.85 -17.62
C ASP A 189 -13.70 -4.36 -16.17
N MET A 190 -14.91 -4.14 -15.67
CA MET A 190 -15.17 -3.76 -14.28
C MET A 190 -15.03 -4.95 -13.33
N LYS A 191 -15.44 -6.16 -13.74
CA LYS A 191 -15.14 -7.38 -13.00
C LYS A 191 -13.64 -7.59 -12.87
N ALA A 192 -12.88 -7.42 -13.95
CA ALA A 192 -11.43 -7.49 -13.94
C ALA A 192 -10.79 -6.39 -13.05
N GLN A 193 -11.36 -5.18 -13.03
CA GLN A 193 -10.90 -4.10 -12.15
C GLN A 193 -11.22 -4.35 -10.68
N ILE A 194 -12.38 -4.93 -10.33
CA ILE A 194 -12.72 -5.27 -8.93
C ILE A 194 -11.86 -6.42 -8.44
N ILE A 195 -11.68 -7.46 -9.26
CA ILE A 195 -10.74 -8.55 -8.98
C ILE A 195 -9.32 -7.99 -8.84
N SER A 196 -8.92 -7.05 -9.69
CA SER A 196 -7.62 -6.35 -9.59
C SER A 196 -7.53 -5.52 -8.31
N ALA A 197 -8.56 -4.77 -7.93
CA ALA A 197 -8.58 -3.90 -6.75
C ALA A 197 -8.56 -4.69 -5.43
N LEU A 198 -9.30 -5.81 -5.37
CA LEU A 198 -9.23 -6.76 -4.25
C LEU A 198 -7.87 -7.48 -4.18
N SER A 199 -7.16 -7.58 -5.31
CA SER A 199 -5.82 -8.17 -5.38
C SER A 199 -4.68 -7.15 -5.16
N SER A 200 -4.94 -5.86 -5.40
CA SER A 200 -4.00 -4.76 -5.25
C SER A 200 -4.25 -4.02 -3.94
N ASP A 201 -3.71 -4.57 -2.87
CA ASP A 201 -3.52 -3.84 -1.60
C ASP A 201 -2.21 -3.01 -1.71
N GLU A 202 -2.11 -2.16 -2.74
CA GLU A 202 -0.95 -1.27 -2.89
C GLU A 202 -0.89 -0.29 -1.72
N GLU A 203 0.25 -0.24 -1.03
CA GLU A 203 0.67 0.96 -0.32
C GLU A 203 0.70 2.08 -1.35
N ILE A 204 -0.33 2.92 -1.29
CA ILE A 204 -0.48 4.10 -2.11
C ILE A 204 0.85 4.87 -2.05
N SER A 205 1.51 5.02 -3.21
CA SER A 205 2.76 5.78 -3.30
C SER A 205 2.57 7.17 -2.68
N GLU A 206 3.59 7.78 -2.05
CA GLU A 206 3.42 9.13 -1.44
C GLU A 206 2.86 10.15 -2.47
N ALA A 207 3.12 9.95 -3.76
CA ALA A 207 2.55 10.72 -4.86
C ALA A 207 1.06 10.42 -5.12
N GLU A 208 0.64 9.16 -5.09
CA GLU A 208 -0.79 8.78 -5.18
C GLU A 208 -1.56 9.07 -3.88
N ALA A 209 -0.91 9.01 -2.71
CA ALA A 209 -1.50 9.34 -1.43
C ALA A 209 -1.72 10.85 -1.35
N LYS A 210 -0.85 11.64 -1.98
CA LYS A 210 -1.00 13.07 -2.15
C LYS A 210 -2.07 13.43 -3.19
N ARG A 211 -2.19 12.67 -4.30
CA ARG A 211 -3.29 12.80 -5.26
C ARG A 211 -4.64 12.39 -4.67
N LEU A 212 -4.70 11.30 -3.92
CA LEU A 212 -5.89 10.84 -3.19
C LEU A 212 -6.22 11.80 -2.05
N ALA A 213 -5.24 12.35 -1.33
CA ALA A 213 -5.48 13.39 -0.33
C ALA A 213 -5.99 14.70 -0.97
N GLU A 214 -5.48 15.11 -2.13
CA GLU A 214 -6.05 16.25 -2.89
C GLU A 214 -7.45 15.96 -3.44
N THR A 215 -7.76 14.69 -3.71
CA THR A 215 -9.10 14.25 -4.18
C THR A 215 -10.09 14.12 -3.01
N VAL A 216 -9.63 13.65 -1.86
CA VAL A 216 -10.42 13.45 -0.63
C VAL A 216 -10.65 14.76 0.13
N LEU A 217 -9.72 15.72 0.06
CA LEU A 217 -9.92 17.07 0.60
C LEU A 217 -10.88 17.94 -0.23
N ASN A 218 -11.34 17.44 -1.39
CA ASN A 218 -12.40 18.01 -2.20
C ASN A 218 -13.72 17.22 -2.12
N LEU A 219 -13.85 16.24 -1.21
CA LEU A 219 -15.13 15.58 -0.94
C LEU A 219 -16.04 16.48 -0.08
N PRO A 220 -17.35 16.56 -0.38
CA PRO A 220 -18.34 17.15 0.51
C PRO A 220 -18.32 16.48 1.90
N GLU A 221 -18.68 17.23 2.95
CA GLU A 221 -18.56 16.90 4.38
C GLU A 221 -19.12 15.54 4.83
N GLU A 222 -19.87 14.84 3.99
CA GLU A 222 -20.59 13.61 4.32
C GLU A 222 -19.70 12.35 4.39
N PHE A 223 -18.42 12.43 3.98
CA PHE A 223 -17.51 11.27 3.92
C PHE A 223 -16.31 11.32 4.88
N SER A 224 -16.16 12.36 5.72
CA SER A 224 -15.00 12.48 6.61
C SER A 224 -14.97 11.44 7.75
N GLY A 225 -16.13 10.89 8.14
CA GLY A 225 -16.23 9.88 9.20
C GLY A 225 -15.64 8.51 8.84
N LEU A 226 -15.51 8.20 7.55
CA LEU A 226 -15.11 6.86 7.09
C LEU A 226 -13.58 6.62 7.15
N VAL A 227 -12.79 7.69 7.18
CA VAL A 227 -11.31 7.62 7.22
C VAL A 227 -10.79 7.44 8.66
N ASP A 228 -11.53 7.93 9.65
CA ASP A 228 -11.18 7.76 11.07
C ASP A 228 -11.40 6.32 11.57
N ASP A 229 -12.37 5.60 11.00
CA ASP A 229 -12.59 4.17 11.28
C ASP A 229 -11.48 3.27 10.72
N ILE A 230 -10.88 3.65 9.58
CA ILE A 230 -9.81 2.88 8.93
C ILE A 230 -8.45 3.15 9.59
N THR A 231 -8.23 4.36 10.13
CA THR A 231 -6.97 4.71 10.81
C THR A 231 -6.98 4.46 12.32
N GLY A 232 -8.14 4.17 12.92
CA GLY A 232 -8.31 3.83 14.34
C GLY A 232 -7.96 2.38 14.73
N MET A 233 -7.80 1.46 13.77
CA MET A 233 -7.51 0.04 14.05
C MET A 233 -6.01 -0.24 14.25
N GLY A 234 -5.46 0.27 15.35
CA GLY A 234 -4.12 -0.10 15.82
C GLY A 234 -4.06 -1.56 16.28
N LEU A 235 -3.23 -2.36 15.60
CA LEU A 235 -2.85 -3.71 16.00
C LEU A 235 -2.20 -3.72 17.40
N ASP A 236 -2.87 -4.30 18.38
CA ASP A 236 -2.28 -4.67 19.67
C ASP A 236 -1.21 -5.76 19.46
N THR A 237 0.05 -5.36 19.48
CA THR A 237 1.18 -6.27 19.80
C THR A 237 1.37 -6.28 21.32
N PRO A 238 1.38 -7.44 21.99
CA PRO A 238 1.72 -7.49 23.40
C PRO A 238 3.23 -7.24 23.59
N ASP A 239 3.55 -6.52 24.67
CA ASP A 239 4.90 -6.33 25.24
C ASP A 239 5.88 -5.36 24.57
N ALA A 240 5.42 -4.13 24.32
CA ALA A 240 6.26 -2.94 24.47
C ALA A 240 5.50 -1.91 25.34
N PRO A 241 6.15 -1.15 26.23
CA PRO A 241 5.46 -0.21 27.11
C PRO A 241 4.72 0.83 26.26
N LYS A 242 3.37 0.77 26.27
CA LYS A 242 2.47 1.59 25.43
C LYS A 242 2.76 3.10 25.51
N ALA A 243 3.38 3.57 26.59
CA ALA A 243 3.83 4.94 26.76
C ALA A 243 4.90 5.36 25.74
N ALA A 244 5.96 4.55 25.55
CA ALA A 244 7.08 4.92 24.68
C ALA A 244 6.68 5.04 23.19
N LYS A 245 5.78 4.17 22.72
CA LYS A 245 5.24 4.27 21.35
C LYS A 245 4.38 5.52 21.16
N ARG A 246 3.58 5.88 22.17
CA ARG A 246 2.70 7.06 22.14
C ARG A 246 3.52 8.36 22.14
N ASP A 247 4.60 8.42 22.90
CA ASP A 247 5.49 9.58 22.94
C ASP A 247 6.27 9.73 21.62
N GLN A 248 6.78 8.63 21.06
CA GLN A 248 7.41 8.65 19.74
C GLN A 248 6.44 9.09 18.62
N GLN A 249 5.16 8.71 18.71
CA GLN A 249 4.14 9.13 17.75
C GLN A 249 3.81 10.62 17.90
N LYS A 250 3.74 11.14 19.13
CA LYS A 250 3.57 12.58 19.39
C LYS A 250 4.74 13.38 18.82
N GLU A 251 5.97 12.95 19.06
CA GLU A 251 7.17 13.63 18.55
C GLU A 251 7.19 13.68 17.01
N LYS A 252 6.87 12.56 16.35
CA LYS A 252 6.75 12.50 14.89
C LYS A 252 5.68 13.47 14.36
N ARG A 253 4.52 13.54 15.02
CA ARG A 253 3.44 14.48 14.65
C ARG A 253 3.90 15.93 14.80
N THR A 254 4.49 16.30 15.93
CA THR A 254 5.01 17.65 16.18
C THR A 254 6.06 18.04 15.13
N LYS A 255 6.96 17.12 14.75
CA LYS A 255 7.98 17.38 13.71
C LYS A 255 7.35 17.70 12.35
N ILE A 256 6.32 16.96 11.94
CA ILE A 256 5.59 17.21 10.69
C ILE A 256 4.88 18.57 10.73
N ILE A 257 4.24 18.89 11.84
CA ILE A 257 3.55 20.17 12.03
C ILE A 257 4.53 21.34 11.93
N MET A 258 5.66 21.28 12.65
CA MET A 258 6.70 22.32 12.61
C MET A 258 7.28 22.53 11.21
N ALA A 259 7.52 21.46 10.46
CA ALA A 259 7.98 21.57 9.07
C ALA A 259 6.96 22.31 8.18
N ARG A 260 5.65 22.06 8.41
CA ARG A 260 4.57 22.73 7.67
C ARG A 260 4.42 24.20 8.05
N LEU A 261 4.56 24.54 9.34
CA LEU A 261 4.61 25.92 9.81
C LEU A 261 5.78 26.69 9.20
N GLY A 262 6.96 26.07 9.09
CA GLY A 262 8.11 26.65 8.40
C GLY A 262 7.83 26.98 6.93
N LYS A 263 7.09 26.10 6.23
CA LYS A 263 6.65 26.36 4.85
C LYS A 263 5.67 27.54 4.77
N TRP A 264 4.68 27.61 5.65
CA TRP A 264 3.75 28.75 5.67
C TRP A 264 4.45 30.07 6.01
N ARG A 265 5.41 30.07 6.93
CA ARG A 265 6.26 31.22 7.21
C ARG A 265 7.03 31.69 5.97
N SER A 266 7.59 30.76 5.20
CA SER A 266 8.28 31.09 3.95
C SER A 266 7.36 31.66 2.86
N MET A 267 6.06 31.36 2.95
CA MET A 267 5.03 31.92 2.06
C MET A 267 4.45 33.26 2.57
N GLY A 268 4.98 33.80 3.67
CA GLY A 268 4.55 35.09 4.22
C GLY A 268 3.30 35.03 5.10
N TYR A 269 2.89 33.85 5.57
CA TYR A 269 1.84 33.71 6.59
C TYR A 269 2.42 33.91 7.99
N ASP A 270 1.72 34.67 8.82
CA ASP A 270 2.00 34.76 10.25
C ASP A 270 1.36 33.56 10.96
N VAL A 271 2.22 32.68 11.47
CA VAL A 271 1.88 31.42 12.13
C VAL A 271 2.20 31.43 13.62
N SER A 272 2.50 32.59 14.20
CA SER A 272 2.91 32.73 15.61
C SER A 272 1.88 32.14 16.59
N GLU A 273 0.59 32.25 16.29
CA GLU A 273 -0.50 31.66 17.09
C GLU A 273 -0.58 30.12 17.02
N LEU A 274 0.02 29.49 16.00
CA LEU A 274 -0.05 28.04 15.78
C LEU A 274 1.09 27.26 16.41
N GLU A 275 2.22 27.90 16.69
CA GLU A 275 3.39 27.26 17.31
C GLU A 275 3.11 26.66 18.71
N PRO A 276 2.43 27.35 19.65
CA PRO A 276 2.12 26.74 20.95
C PRO A 276 1.11 25.58 20.81
N LEU A 277 0.27 25.60 19.77
CA LEU A 277 -0.70 24.54 19.50
C LEU A 277 -0.06 23.31 18.85
N ALA A 278 1.11 23.44 18.22
CA ALA A 278 1.80 22.33 17.55
C ALA A 278 2.25 21.20 18.51
N GLN A 279 2.36 21.50 19.80
CA GLN A 279 2.70 20.53 20.86
C GLN A 279 1.45 20.00 21.59
N GLY A 280 0.28 20.61 21.35
CA GLY A 280 -0.97 20.34 22.06
C GLY A 280 -1.94 19.44 21.29
N ASP A 281 -3.23 19.78 21.39
CA ASP A 281 -4.31 19.05 20.71
C ASP A 281 -4.29 19.34 19.20
N PHE A 282 -4.19 18.26 18.41
CA PHE A 282 -4.10 18.32 16.96
C PHE A 282 -5.36 18.88 16.30
N GLU A 283 -6.54 18.65 16.88
CA GLU A 283 -7.80 19.15 16.31
C GLU A 283 -7.96 20.65 16.55
N VAL A 284 -7.49 21.13 17.71
CA VAL A 284 -7.40 22.58 17.99
C VAL A 284 -6.42 23.25 17.02
N PHE A 285 -5.27 22.63 16.77
CA PHE A 285 -4.29 23.09 15.78
C PHE A 285 -4.91 23.21 14.38
N LYS A 286 -5.59 22.15 13.89
CA LYS A 286 -6.24 22.15 12.56
C LYS A 286 -7.25 23.26 12.42
N THR A 287 -8.11 23.45 13.42
CA THR A 287 -9.19 24.44 13.39
C THR A 287 -8.62 25.85 13.34
N LYS A 288 -7.64 26.15 14.20
CA LYS A 288 -6.98 27.46 14.22
C LYS A 288 -6.16 27.72 12.96
N ALA A 289 -5.50 26.70 12.42
CA ALA A 289 -4.74 26.82 11.17
C ALA A 289 -5.64 27.20 9.99
N LYS A 290 -6.83 26.60 9.88
CA LYS A 290 -7.83 26.99 8.87
C LYS A 290 -8.27 28.45 9.05
N GLU A 291 -8.56 28.87 10.28
CA GLU A 291 -8.98 30.24 10.59
C GLU A 291 -7.93 31.27 10.16
N ILE A 292 -6.66 31.02 10.47
CA ILE A 292 -5.54 31.93 10.16
C ILE A 292 -5.28 31.98 8.65
N LEU A 293 -5.27 30.84 7.97
CA LEU A 293 -5.05 30.78 6.53
C LEU A 293 -6.20 31.42 5.73
N ALA A 294 -7.43 31.35 6.25
CA ALA A 294 -8.58 32.01 5.62
C ALA A 294 -8.52 33.54 5.81
N LYS A 295 -8.05 34.02 6.97
CA LYS A 295 -7.94 35.45 7.29
C LYS A 295 -6.78 36.14 6.57
N GLN A 296 -5.68 35.42 6.34
CA GLN A 296 -4.48 35.99 5.74
C GLN A 296 -4.42 35.70 4.24
N LYS A 297 -4.39 36.76 3.42
CA LYS A 297 -3.87 36.63 2.05
C LYS A 297 -2.34 36.61 2.13
N PRO A 298 -1.65 35.71 1.40
CA PRO A 298 -0.20 35.68 1.40
C PRO A 298 0.32 37.05 0.99
N LYS A 299 1.12 37.68 1.86
CA LYS A 299 1.87 38.88 1.49
C LYS A 299 2.89 38.43 0.45
N VAL A 300 2.58 38.64 -0.83
CA VAL A 300 3.55 38.48 -1.91
C VAL A 300 4.73 39.39 -1.54
N PRO A 301 5.96 38.86 -1.39
CA PRO A 301 7.12 39.69 -1.11
C PRO A 301 7.26 40.73 -2.22
N SER A 302 7.03 41.99 -1.88
CA SER A 302 7.05 43.14 -2.79
C SER A 302 8.48 43.55 -3.19
N ASP A 303 9.50 42.83 -2.71
CA ASP A 303 10.92 43.18 -2.89
C ASP A 303 11.59 42.29 -3.96
N ALA A 304 10.94 42.12 -5.11
CA ALA A 304 11.67 41.75 -6.31
C ALA A 304 12.36 43.02 -6.82
N PRO A 305 13.71 43.07 -6.93
CA PRO A 305 14.41 44.25 -7.39
C PRO A 305 13.98 44.59 -8.82
N SER A 306 13.22 45.67 -8.96
CA SER A 306 12.91 46.28 -10.24
C SER A 306 14.19 46.95 -10.76
N ASP A 307 14.90 46.25 -11.64
CA ASP A 307 16.02 46.78 -12.40
C ASP A 307 15.51 47.92 -13.32
N PRO A 308 15.87 49.20 -13.09
CA PRO A 308 15.25 50.34 -13.76
C PRO A 308 15.81 50.60 -15.18
N THR A 309 16.58 49.67 -15.77
CA THR A 309 17.31 49.95 -17.03
C THR A 309 16.73 49.27 -18.28
N LYS A 310 15.55 48.64 -18.22
CA LYS A 310 14.94 48.01 -19.39
C LYS A 310 13.73 48.79 -19.88
N ALA A 311 13.92 49.53 -20.97
CA ALA A 311 12.87 50.26 -21.69
C ALA A 311 11.66 49.35 -21.98
N PRO A 312 10.42 49.91 -21.93
CA PRO A 312 9.21 49.14 -22.12
C PRO A 312 9.09 48.71 -23.58
N ALA A 313 9.37 47.44 -23.84
CA ALA A 313 8.94 46.81 -25.09
C ALA A 313 7.41 46.72 -25.04
N GLU A 314 6.76 47.26 -26.08
CA GLU A 314 5.32 47.16 -26.30
C GLU A 314 4.82 45.74 -25.99
N PRO A 315 3.70 45.59 -25.25
CA PRO A 315 3.13 44.29 -24.97
C PRO A 315 2.66 43.68 -26.29
N ARG A 316 3.49 42.79 -26.86
CA ARG A 316 3.06 41.93 -27.94
C ARG A 316 1.86 41.12 -27.44
N PRO A 317 0.73 41.08 -28.15
CA PRO A 317 -0.37 40.20 -27.79
C PRO A 317 0.17 38.78 -27.73
N PHE A 318 0.13 38.17 -26.54
CA PHE A 318 0.47 36.78 -26.34
C PHE A 318 -0.49 35.94 -27.17
N ALA A 319 -0.06 35.54 -28.37
CA ALA A 319 -0.72 34.47 -29.09
C ALA A 319 -0.62 33.21 -28.21
N PRO A 320 -1.74 32.56 -27.85
CA PRO A 320 -1.70 31.32 -27.10
C PRO A 320 -0.86 30.29 -27.87
N ARG A 321 0.05 29.60 -27.17
CA ARG A 321 0.88 28.57 -27.80
C ARG A 321 -0.04 27.50 -28.39
N PRO A 322 0.03 27.21 -29.70
CA PRO A 322 -0.76 26.13 -30.28
C PRO A 322 -0.36 24.82 -29.60
N GLY A 323 -1.34 24.15 -28.97
CA GLY A 323 -1.16 22.83 -28.36
C GLY A 323 -1.25 22.75 -26.83
N GLN A 324 -1.44 23.86 -26.10
CA GLN A 324 -1.81 23.79 -24.68
C GLN A 324 -3.31 23.99 -24.52
N ALA A 325 -4.06 22.88 -24.66
CA ALA A 325 -5.43 22.84 -24.17
C ALA A 325 -5.40 23.18 -22.67
N SER A 326 -6.25 24.10 -22.24
CA SER A 326 -6.35 24.43 -20.82
C SER A 326 -6.74 23.16 -20.04
N ALA A 327 -6.32 23.03 -18.78
CA ALA A 327 -6.69 21.88 -17.95
C ALA A 327 -8.22 21.64 -17.91
N GLY A 328 -9.02 22.71 -18.09
CA GLY A 328 -10.48 22.63 -18.22
C GLY A 328 -10.96 21.97 -19.52
N GLU A 329 -10.26 22.15 -20.64
CA GLU A 329 -10.61 21.51 -21.92
C GLU A 329 -10.32 20.01 -21.91
N GLU A 330 -9.18 19.59 -21.32
CA GLU A 330 -8.86 18.17 -21.18
C GLU A 330 -9.88 17.46 -20.28
N MET A 331 -10.29 18.12 -19.18
CA MET A 331 -11.34 17.60 -18.29
C MET A 331 -12.69 17.47 -19.01
N ARG A 332 -13.10 18.49 -19.78
CA ARG A 332 -14.33 18.42 -20.59
C ARG A 332 -14.27 17.31 -21.64
N ALA A 333 -13.13 17.08 -22.28
CA ALA A 333 -12.98 15.98 -23.24
C ALA A 333 -13.22 14.61 -22.59
N ARG A 334 -12.72 14.39 -21.38
CA ARG A 334 -12.97 13.14 -20.62
C ARG A 334 -14.45 12.99 -20.25
N PHE A 335 -15.12 14.06 -19.85
CA PHE A 335 -16.56 14.01 -19.54
C PHE A 335 -17.40 13.72 -20.78
N ARG A 336 -17.06 14.26 -21.96
CA ARG A 336 -17.75 13.89 -23.22
C ARG A 336 -17.60 12.40 -23.54
N GLN A 337 -16.43 11.81 -23.30
CA GLN A 337 -16.24 10.38 -23.45
C GLN A 337 -17.12 9.58 -22.49
N GLN A 338 -17.24 10.00 -21.23
CA GLN A 338 -18.14 9.37 -20.25
C GLN A 338 -19.62 9.47 -20.64
N ILE A 339 -20.06 10.63 -21.14
CA ILE A 339 -21.41 10.81 -21.67
C ILE A 339 -21.69 9.82 -22.80
N GLY A 340 -20.73 9.62 -23.71
CA GLY A 340 -20.82 8.60 -24.77
C GLY A 340 -21.07 7.20 -24.23
N VAL A 341 -20.30 6.78 -23.22
CA VAL A 341 -20.48 5.46 -22.57
C VAL A 341 -21.84 5.34 -21.89
N TRP A 342 -22.35 6.40 -21.25
CA TRP A 342 -23.70 6.38 -20.66
C TRP A 342 -24.80 6.31 -21.71
N LYS A 343 -24.62 7.00 -22.84
CA LYS A 343 -25.54 6.94 -23.97
C LYS A 343 -25.62 5.53 -24.56
N GLU A 344 -24.48 4.86 -24.74
CA GLU A 344 -24.41 3.46 -25.20
C GLU A 344 -25.07 2.49 -24.22
N LYS A 345 -25.00 2.77 -22.91
CA LYS A 345 -25.68 2.00 -21.86
C LYS A 345 -27.17 2.32 -21.72
N GLY A 346 -27.73 3.18 -22.57
CA GLY A 346 -29.15 3.53 -22.58
C GLY A 346 -29.59 4.52 -21.50
N PHE A 347 -28.66 5.26 -20.88
CA PHE A 347 -29.02 6.34 -19.96
C PHE A 347 -29.56 7.54 -20.74
N ASN A 348 -30.58 8.22 -20.20
CA ASN A 348 -31.04 9.48 -20.76
C ASN A 348 -30.04 10.60 -20.41
N VAL A 349 -29.19 10.95 -21.37
CA VAL A 349 -28.16 11.99 -21.22
C VAL A 349 -28.57 13.36 -21.77
N GLU A 350 -29.85 13.56 -22.06
CA GLU A 350 -30.36 14.84 -22.59
C GLU A 350 -30.05 15.99 -21.60
N GLY A 351 -29.42 17.05 -22.12
CA GLY A 351 -29.01 18.23 -21.34
C GLY A 351 -27.66 18.13 -20.62
N LEU A 352 -27.03 16.94 -20.51
CA LEU A 352 -25.71 16.81 -19.89
C LEU A 352 -24.59 17.40 -20.74
N GLU A 353 -24.66 17.27 -22.07
CA GLU A 353 -23.67 17.84 -22.98
C GLU A 353 -23.69 19.38 -22.93
N GLU A 354 -24.89 19.98 -22.94
CA GLU A 354 -25.06 21.44 -22.83
C GLU A 354 -24.60 21.96 -21.46
N ALA A 355 -24.90 21.23 -20.38
CA ALA A 355 -24.42 21.58 -19.05
C ALA A 355 -22.90 21.55 -18.97
N LEU A 356 -22.24 20.57 -19.59
CA LEU A 356 -20.77 20.45 -19.59
C LEU A 356 -20.06 21.62 -20.29
N ASP A 357 -20.67 22.12 -21.37
CA ASP A 357 -20.16 23.29 -22.10
C ASP A 357 -20.38 24.59 -21.32
N ARG A 358 -21.45 24.67 -20.53
CA ARG A 358 -21.79 25.83 -19.70
C ARG A 358 -20.98 25.90 -18.40
N ASP A 359 -21.10 24.89 -17.55
CA ASP A 359 -20.46 24.82 -16.23
C ASP A 359 -20.21 23.37 -15.79
N VAL A 360 -18.97 23.09 -15.39
CA VAL A 360 -18.54 21.73 -14.99
C VAL A 360 -19.23 21.29 -13.70
N GLU A 361 -19.52 22.21 -12.77
CA GLU A 361 -20.20 21.87 -11.52
C GLU A 361 -21.70 21.59 -11.76
N GLU A 362 -22.36 22.34 -12.63
CA GLU A 362 -23.72 22.04 -13.08
C GLU A 362 -23.81 20.66 -13.74
N PHE A 363 -22.85 20.31 -14.62
CA PHE A 363 -22.74 18.98 -15.21
C PHE A 363 -22.63 17.88 -14.14
N LYS A 364 -21.74 18.04 -13.15
CA LYS A 364 -21.57 17.04 -12.08
C LYS A 364 -22.88 16.84 -11.32
N ARG A 365 -23.58 17.92 -10.94
CA ARG A 365 -24.85 17.86 -10.22
C ARG A 365 -25.92 17.11 -11.02
N LEU A 366 -26.06 17.42 -12.31
CA LEU A 366 -27.01 16.74 -13.20
C LEU A 366 -26.65 15.27 -13.42
N SER A 367 -25.36 14.95 -13.55
CA SER A 367 -24.92 13.57 -13.79
C SER A 367 -25.25 12.65 -12.60
N VAL A 368 -25.08 13.15 -11.37
CA VAL A 368 -25.46 12.43 -10.14
C VAL A 368 -26.98 12.25 -10.07
N ALA A 369 -27.75 13.29 -10.38
CA ALA A 369 -29.22 13.20 -10.39
C ALA A 369 -29.72 12.16 -11.41
N MET A 370 -29.14 12.15 -12.62
CA MET A 370 -29.42 11.16 -13.66
C MET A 370 -29.11 9.74 -13.17
N LEU A 371 -27.92 9.51 -12.59
CA LEU A 371 -27.53 8.20 -12.08
C LEU A 371 -28.46 7.71 -10.96
N LYS A 372 -28.90 8.60 -10.05
CA LYS A 372 -29.88 8.26 -9.01
C LYS A 372 -31.23 7.87 -9.60
N ALA A 373 -31.77 8.66 -10.53
CA ALA A 373 -33.04 8.34 -11.19
C ALA A 373 -33.01 7.03 -11.98
N SER A 374 -31.85 6.66 -12.55
CA SER A 374 -31.69 5.38 -13.25
C SER A 374 -31.72 4.17 -12.32
N LYS A 375 -31.23 4.31 -11.08
CA LYS A 375 -31.24 3.24 -10.08
C LYS A 375 -32.65 2.97 -9.56
N GLU A 376 -33.47 3.99 -9.47
CA GLU A 376 -34.86 3.87 -8.97
C GLU A 376 -35.81 3.25 -10.01
N LYS A 377 -35.43 3.24 -11.29
CA LYS A 377 -36.19 2.58 -12.37
C LYS A 377 -35.81 1.11 -12.60
N ARG A 378 -34.76 0.62 -11.94
CA ARG A 378 -34.38 -0.80 -11.92
C ARG A 378 -34.98 -1.45 -10.69
#